data_AF-A0A2T5BQ93-F1
#
_entry.id   AF-A0A2T5BQ93-F1
#
_cell.length_a   1.000
_cell.length_b   1.000
_cell.length_c   1.000
_cell.angle_alpha   90.00
_cell.angle_beta   90.00
_cell.angle_gamma   90.00
#
_symmetry.space_group_name_H-M   'P 1'
#
loop_
_entity.id
_entity.type
_entity.pdbx_description
1 polymer ?
#
loop_
_entity_poly.entity_id
_entity_poly.type
_entity_poly.pdbx_seq_one_letter_code
_entity_poly.pdbx_strand_id
1 'polypeptide(L)'
;MRIEGGRIWIESKSAGYWLSKSKLQNLFDSEEWLSEMRQVHDLSARVMIQALTVSGCDFDARLVEQYQAGALVSELMGKHGVSHARVQKALEGRGINISRGNHLRKASDAEFTAAFLAGKNDAQISREMNVDRGTVRKRRAKLTARG
;
A
#
# COMPACT_ATOMS: atom_id res chain seq x y z
N MET A 1 -4.84 19.42 16.11
CA MET A 1 -6.10 18.82 15.61
C MET A 1 -7.16 18.96 16.68
N ARG A 2 -8.37 19.42 16.33
CA ARG A 2 -9.50 19.59 17.27
C ARG A 2 -10.72 18.85 16.72
N ILE A 3 -11.62 18.40 17.59
CA ILE A 3 -12.87 17.73 17.20
C ILE A 3 -14.02 18.51 17.80
N GLU A 4 -14.99 18.90 16.98
CA GLU A 4 -16.16 19.65 17.41
C GLU A 4 -17.36 19.31 16.51
N GLY A 5 -18.51 18.99 17.11
CA GLY A 5 -19.75 18.72 16.36
C GLY A 5 -19.63 17.62 15.29
N GLY A 6 -18.81 16.59 15.50
CA GLY A 6 -18.57 15.52 14.51
C GLY A 6 -17.69 15.91 13.32
N ARG A 7 -17.04 17.08 13.38
CA ARG A 7 -16.06 17.56 12.42
C ARG A 7 -14.68 17.59 13.05
N ILE A 8 -13.65 17.43 12.23
CA ILE A 8 -12.26 17.49 12.63
C ILE A 8 -11.62 18.73 12.02
N TRP A 9 -11.04 19.56 12.88
CA TRP A 9 -10.19 20.66 12.49
C TRP A 9 -8.77 20.16 12.21
N ILE A 10 -8.34 20.30 10.97
CA ILE A 10 -6.99 19.98 10.53
C ILE A 10 -6.26 21.28 10.18
N GLU A 11 -5.11 21.48 10.81
CA GLU A 11 -4.23 22.61 10.57
C GLU A 11 -3.17 22.19 9.53
N SER A 12 -3.13 22.90 8.40
CA SER A 12 -2.11 22.77 7.37
C SER A 12 -1.08 23.90 7.50
N LYS A 13 -0.05 23.88 6.65
CA LYS A 13 0.96 24.95 6.61
C LYS A 13 0.39 26.29 6.14
N SER A 14 -0.67 26.27 5.35
CA SER A 14 -1.24 27.43 4.67
C SER A 14 -2.60 27.85 5.23
N ALA A 15 -3.39 26.94 5.80
CA ALA A 15 -4.71 27.23 6.35
C ALA A 15 -5.19 26.13 7.31
N GLY A 16 -6.31 26.39 7.99
CA GLY A 16 -7.02 25.37 8.76
C GLY A 16 -8.37 25.01 8.14
N TYR A 17 -8.75 23.73 8.23
CA TYR A 17 -9.94 23.19 7.58
C TYR A 17 -10.78 22.37 8.55
N TRP A 18 -12.10 22.57 8.51
CA TRP A 18 -13.06 21.65 9.11
C TRP A 18 -13.44 20.58 8.09
N LEU A 19 -13.19 19.31 8.41
CA LEU A 19 -13.62 18.18 7.61
C LEU A 19 -14.61 17.31 8.40
N SER A 20 -15.74 16.97 7.78
CA SER A 20 -16.63 15.97 8.35
C SER A 20 -16.01 14.58 8.25
N LYS A 21 -16.43 13.67 9.13
CA LYS A 21 -16.07 12.25 9.04
C LYS A 21 -16.40 11.64 7.67
N SER A 22 -17.56 11.96 7.10
CA SER A 22 -17.96 11.49 5.77
C SER A 22 -17.06 12.03 4.66
N LYS A 23 -16.63 13.29 4.74
CA LYS A 23 -15.72 13.87 3.76
C LYS A 23 -14.33 13.23 3.86
N LEU A 24 -13.85 12.95 5.07
CA LEU A 24 -12.59 12.24 5.29
C LEU A 24 -12.62 10.83 4.72
N GLN A 25 -13.70 10.09 4.95
CA GLN A 25 -13.87 8.75 4.41
C GLN A 25 -13.96 8.75 2.89
N ASN A 26 -14.78 9.64 2.31
CA ASN A 26 -14.92 9.74 0.85
C ASN A 26 -13.60 10.11 0.17
N LEU A 27 -12.84 11.03 0.77
CA LEU A 27 -11.51 11.34 0.28
C LEU A 27 -10.64 10.08 0.34
N PHE A 28 -10.61 9.36 1.46
CA PHE A 28 -9.79 8.15 1.61
C PHE A 28 -10.16 6.99 0.68
N ASP A 29 -11.44 6.87 0.32
CA ASP A 29 -11.91 5.86 -0.64
C ASP A 29 -11.69 6.25 -2.11
N SER A 30 -11.30 7.50 -2.39
CA SER A 30 -10.92 7.93 -3.74
C SER A 30 -9.65 7.21 -4.21
N GLU A 31 -9.66 6.75 -5.46
CA GLU A 31 -8.48 6.22 -6.15
C GLU A 31 -7.36 7.28 -6.24
N GLU A 32 -7.73 8.56 -6.23
CA GLU A 32 -6.82 9.70 -6.38
C GLU A 32 -6.62 10.50 -5.09
N TRP A 33 -6.96 9.93 -3.93
CA TRP A 33 -7.04 10.67 -2.67
C TRP A 33 -5.78 11.46 -2.33
N LEU A 34 -4.58 10.93 -2.59
CA LEU A 34 -3.33 11.65 -2.34
C LEU A 34 -3.16 12.88 -3.25
N SER A 35 -3.62 12.79 -4.50
CA SER A 35 -3.60 13.90 -5.45
C SER A 35 -4.59 14.96 -5.04
N GLU A 36 -5.85 14.56 -4.77
CA GLU A 36 -6.89 15.46 -4.27
C GLU A 36 -6.47 16.15 -2.96
N MET A 37 -5.84 15.42 -2.03
CA MET A 37 -5.43 16.01 -0.75
C MET A 37 -4.26 16.97 -0.86
N ARG A 38 -3.28 16.68 -1.72
CA ARG A 38 -2.18 17.61 -1.98
C ARG A 38 -2.68 18.88 -2.64
N GLN A 39 -3.62 18.77 -3.58
CA GLN A 39 -4.16 19.92 -4.29
C GLN A 39 -5.10 20.77 -3.44
N VAL A 40 -6.00 20.14 -2.68
CA VAL A 40 -7.10 20.87 -2.02
C VAL A 40 -6.69 21.42 -0.64
N HIS A 41 -5.75 20.77 0.06
CA HIS A 41 -5.52 21.08 1.49
C HIS A 41 -4.04 21.19 1.92
N ASP A 42 -3.06 20.92 1.06
CA ASP A 42 -1.62 20.84 1.41
C ASP A 42 -1.36 19.95 2.65
N LEU A 43 -2.14 18.88 2.80
CA LEU A 43 -2.05 18.00 3.96
C LEU A 43 -1.07 16.86 3.69
N SER A 44 -0.19 16.61 4.67
CA SER A 44 0.66 15.43 4.64
C SER A 44 -0.15 14.16 4.93
N ALA A 45 0.22 13.03 4.30
CA ALA A 45 -0.41 11.73 4.54
C ALA A 45 -0.46 11.36 6.04
N ARG A 46 0.56 11.76 6.81
CA ARG A 46 0.62 11.55 8.26
C ARG A 46 -0.52 12.23 9.01
N VAL A 47 -0.77 13.50 8.70
CA VAL A 47 -1.83 14.29 9.36
C VAL A 47 -3.21 13.72 9.03
N MET A 48 -3.37 13.22 7.81
CA MET A 48 -4.62 12.62 7.34
C MET A 48 -4.90 11.25 7.97
N ILE A 49 -3.89 10.39 8.05
CA ILE A 49 -4.01 9.12 8.77
C ILE A 49 -4.41 9.38 10.22
N GLN A 50 -3.81 10.40 10.85
CA GLN A 50 -4.20 10.80 12.21
C GLN A 50 -5.66 11.27 12.29
N ALA A 51 -6.14 12.07 11.33
CA ALA A 51 -7.53 12.51 11.26
C ALA A 51 -8.51 11.34 11.02
N LEU A 52 -8.13 10.38 10.17
CA LEU A 52 -8.91 9.16 9.93
C LEU A 52 -8.99 8.30 11.19
N THR A 53 -7.85 8.04 11.85
CA THR A 53 -7.84 7.28 13.12
C THR A 53 -8.73 7.93 14.17
N VAL A 54 -8.66 9.25 14.32
CA VAL A 54 -9.51 9.98 15.27
C VAL A 54 -10.98 10.02 14.86
N SER A 55 -11.28 9.91 13.57
CA SER A 55 -12.65 9.72 13.06
C SER A 55 -13.20 8.32 13.33
N GLY A 56 -12.39 7.40 13.85
CA GLY A 56 -12.74 5.99 14.01
C GLY A 56 -12.63 5.20 12.70
N CYS A 57 -11.90 5.71 11.71
CA CYS A 57 -11.56 4.99 10.50
C CYS A 57 -10.28 4.18 10.74
N ASP A 58 -10.36 2.89 10.49
CA ASP A 58 -9.25 1.97 10.73
C ASP A 58 -8.37 1.84 9.49
N PHE A 59 -7.40 2.74 9.39
CA PHE A 59 -6.44 2.77 8.28
C PHE A 59 -5.69 1.43 8.14
N ASP A 60 -5.35 0.78 9.24
CA ASP A 60 -4.59 -0.48 9.23
C ASP A 60 -5.46 -1.62 8.69
N ALA A 61 -6.76 -1.66 9.04
CA ALA A 61 -7.71 -2.60 8.45
C ALA A 61 -7.79 -2.45 6.93
N ARG A 62 -7.79 -1.20 6.42
CA ARG A 62 -7.84 -0.95 4.98
C ARG A 62 -6.58 -1.40 4.25
N LEU A 63 -5.41 -1.16 4.82
CA LEU A 63 -4.14 -1.66 4.26
C LEU A 63 -4.16 -3.19 4.17
N VAL A 64 -4.68 -3.84 5.20
CA VAL A 64 -4.80 -5.30 5.26
C VAL A 64 -5.77 -5.82 4.21
N GLU A 65 -6.93 -5.20 4.07
CA GLU A 65 -7.92 -5.56 3.05
C GLU A 65 -7.32 -5.48 1.63
N GLN A 66 -6.63 -4.37 1.31
CA GLN A 66 -6.00 -4.21 0.00
C GLN A 66 -4.86 -5.20 -0.21
N TYR A 67 -4.05 -5.47 0.83
CA TYR A 67 -3.01 -6.48 0.76
C TYR A 67 -3.58 -7.89 0.51
N GLN A 68 -4.66 -8.24 1.22
CA GLN A 68 -5.36 -9.52 1.04
C GLN A 68 -6.06 -9.63 -0.32
N ALA A 69 -6.53 -8.51 -0.88
CA ALA A 69 -6.98 -8.41 -2.27
C ALA A 69 -5.84 -8.55 -3.30
N GLY A 70 -4.59 -8.69 -2.83
CA GLY A 70 -3.41 -8.94 -3.64
C GLY A 70 -2.68 -7.66 -4.07
N ALA A 71 -2.86 -6.55 -3.37
CA ALA A 71 -2.01 -5.38 -3.56
C ALA A 71 -0.60 -5.65 -3.01
N LEU A 72 0.42 -5.20 -3.75
CA LEU A 72 1.80 -5.26 -3.29
C LEU A 72 2.07 -4.20 -2.22
N VAL A 73 3.04 -4.46 -1.33
CA VAL A 73 3.50 -3.46 -0.36
C VAL A 73 3.92 -2.16 -1.04
N SER A 74 4.59 -2.24 -2.20
CA SER A 74 4.98 -1.06 -2.99
C SER A 74 3.78 -0.30 -3.56
N GLU A 75 2.72 -1.01 -3.97
CA GLU A 75 1.48 -0.39 -4.44
C GLU A 75 0.77 0.31 -3.28
N LEU A 76 0.72 -0.31 -2.09
CA LEU A 76 0.17 0.30 -0.88
C LEU A 76 0.95 1.53 -0.44
N MET A 77 2.29 1.49 -0.50
CA MET A 77 3.15 2.64 -0.22
C MET A 77 2.85 3.81 -1.17
N GLY A 78 2.79 3.53 -2.48
CA GLY A 78 2.50 4.53 -3.49
C GLY A 78 1.09 5.10 -3.36
N LYS A 79 0.09 4.23 -3.21
CA LYS A 79 -1.33 4.61 -3.11
C LYS A 79 -1.65 5.40 -1.86
N HIS A 80 -0.97 5.12 -0.74
CA HIS A 80 -1.28 5.77 0.54
C HIS A 80 -0.22 6.78 1.01
N GLY A 81 0.88 6.94 0.27
CA GLY A 81 1.93 7.90 0.60
C GLY A 81 2.63 7.56 1.93
N VAL A 82 2.64 6.28 2.29
CA VAL A 82 3.20 5.77 3.53
C VAL A 82 4.53 5.05 3.28
N SER A 83 5.40 5.05 4.29
CA SER A 83 6.66 4.32 4.22
C SER A 83 6.43 2.81 4.26
N HIS A 84 7.40 2.06 3.71
CA HIS A 84 7.42 0.60 3.79
C HIS A 84 7.24 0.10 5.22
N ALA A 85 7.98 0.69 6.17
CA ALA A 85 7.93 0.31 7.58
C ALA A 85 6.53 0.49 8.20
N ARG A 86 5.75 1.50 7.76
CA ARG A 86 4.39 1.71 8.24
C ARG A 86 3.42 0.65 7.71
N VAL A 87 3.53 0.31 6.43
CA VAL A 87 2.73 -0.76 5.81
C VAL A 87 3.04 -2.09 6.47
N GLN A 88 4.33 -2.39 6.67
CA GLN A 88 4.78 -3.59 7.36
C GLN A 88 4.22 -3.67 8.78
N LYS A 89 4.35 -2.60 9.57
CA LYS A 89 3.81 -2.55 10.93
C LYS A 89 2.29 -2.73 10.98
N ALA A 90 1.55 -2.16 10.01
CA ALA A 90 0.10 -2.31 9.93
C ALA A 90 -0.31 -3.77 9.66
N LEU A 91 0.40 -4.43 8.74
CA LEU A 91 0.17 -5.84 8.38
C LEU A 91 0.56 -6.78 9.55
N GLU A 92 1.74 -6.58 10.15
CA GLU A 92 2.19 -7.35 11.32
C GLU A 92 1.25 -7.17 12.51
N GLY A 93 0.74 -5.96 12.74
CA GLY A 93 -0.25 -5.66 13.77
C GLY A 93 -1.58 -6.41 13.58
N ARG A 94 -1.82 -6.99 12.40
CA ARG A 94 -2.97 -7.86 12.09
C ARG A 94 -2.57 -9.33 11.87
N GLY A 95 -1.37 -9.72 12.29
CA GLY A 95 -0.89 -11.09 12.18
C GLY A 95 -0.45 -11.49 10.76
N ILE A 96 -0.30 -10.54 9.84
CA ILE A 96 0.21 -10.80 8.50
C ILE A 96 1.72 -10.62 8.49
N ASN A 97 2.44 -11.74 8.51
CA ASN A 97 3.89 -11.75 8.42
C ASN A 97 4.37 -11.63 6.97
N ILE A 98 4.96 -10.49 6.65
CA ILE A 98 5.58 -10.24 5.34
C ILE A 98 7.04 -10.71 5.42
N SER A 99 7.33 -11.92 4.95
CA SER A 99 8.73 -12.34 4.84
C SER A 99 9.42 -11.60 3.69
N ARG A 100 10.72 -11.27 3.85
CA ARG A 100 11.55 -10.69 2.78
C ARG A 100 11.45 -11.54 1.50
N GLY A 101 10.99 -10.95 0.40
CA GLY A 101 10.83 -11.64 -0.89
C GLY A 101 9.59 -12.54 -0.97
N ASN A 102 8.52 -12.21 -0.24
CA ASN A 102 7.23 -12.87 -0.34
C ASN A 102 6.15 -11.79 -0.39
N HIS A 103 6.12 -11.06 -1.50
CA HIS A 103 5.03 -10.15 -1.79
C HIS A 103 3.99 -10.94 -2.59
N LEU A 104 2.79 -11.05 -2.02
CA LEU A 104 1.67 -11.78 -2.63
C LEU A 104 1.30 -11.15 -3.97
N ARG A 105 1.64 -11.82 -5.07
CA ARG A 105 0.75 -11.91 -6.23
C ARG A 105 0.94 -13.22 -7.00
N LYS A 106 -0.17 -13.60 -7.61
CA LYS A 106 -0.64 -14.89 -8.15
C LYS A 106 0.25 -15.62 -9.16
N ALA A 107 1.53 -15.30 -9.34
CA ALA A 107 2.35 -16.06 -10.26
C ALA A 107 2.63 -17.45 -9.69
N SER A 108 1.91 -18.43 -10.24
CA SER A 108 2.17 -19.84 -10.01
C SER A 108 3.61 -20.15 -10.40
N ASP A 109 4.21 -21.17 -9.76
CA ASP A 109 5.55 -21.62 -10.16
C ASP A 109 5.58 -22.09 -11.63
N ALA A 110 4.43 -22.53 -12.17
CA ALA A 110 4.26 -22.89 -13.57
C ALA A 110 4.43 -21.68 -14.52
N GLU A 111 3.73 -20.57 -14.25
CA GLU A 111 3.87 -19.34 -15.04
C GLU A 111 5.30 -18.80 -14.96
N PHE A 112 5.91 -18.81 -13.77
CA PHE A 112 7.30 -18.41 -13.57
C PHE A 112 8.25 -19.23 -14.44
N THR A 113 8.11 -20.56 -14.40
CA THR A 113 8.95 -21.48 -15.16
C THR A 113 8.80 -21.27 -16.67
N ALA A 114 7.56 -21.08 -17.15
CA ALA A 114 7.31 -20.80 -18.56
C ALA A 114 7.98 -19.49 -19.03
N ALA A 115 7.88 -18.41 -18.25
CA ALA A 115 8.53 -17.14 -18.60
C ALA A 115 10.06 -17.22 -18.56
N PHE A 116 10.60 -18.00 -17.61
CA PHE A 116 12.04 -18.23 -17.51
C PHE A 116 12.57 -19.04 -18.71
N LEU A 117 11.90 -20.15 -19.08
CA LEU A 117 12.25 -20.97 -20.24
C LEU A 117 12.09 -20.21 -21.57
N ALA A 118 11.18 -19.24 -21.63
CA ALA A 118 11.05 -18.32 -22.77
C ALA A 118 12.17 -17.26 -22.85
N GLY A 119 13.18 -17.30 -21.96
CA GLY A 119 14.33 -16.41 -22.00
C GLY A 119 14.08 -15.00 -21.48
N LYS A 120 12.94 -14.74 -20.81
CA LYS A 120 12.65 -13.41 -20.26
C LYS A 120 13.63 -13.04 -19.14
N ASN A 121 14.03 -11.78 -19.11
CA ASN A 121 14.91 -11.27 -18.06
C ASN A 121 14.12 -10.95 -16.78
N ASP A 122 14.84 -10.78 -15.65
CA ASP A 122 14.20 -10.58 -14.34
C ASP A 122 13.28 -9.36 -14.27
N ALA A 123 13.61 -8.30 -15.01
CA ALA A 123 12.79 -7.08 -15.04
C ALA A 123 11.48 -7.30 -15.80
N GLN A 124 11.51 -8.07 -16.90
CA GLN A 124 10.32 -8.45 -17.65
C GLN A 124 9.41 -9.36 -16.81
N ILE A 125 9.97 -10.42 -16.22
CA ILE A 125 9.22 -11.36 -15.37
C ILE A 125 8.62 -10.63 -14.17
N SER A 126 9.40 -9.77 -13.50
CA SER A 126 8.93 -8.95 -12.38
C SER A 126 7.73 -8.08 -12.74
N ARG A 127 7.75 -7.43 -13.91
CA ARG A 127 6.63 -6.60 -14.39
C ARG A 127 5.41 -7.42 -14.79
N GLU A 128 5.60 -8.47 -15.59
CA GLU A 128 4.49 -9.29 -16.09
C GLU A 128 3.77 -10.05 -14.98
N MET A 129 4.52 -10.56 -14.00
CA MET A 129 3.99 -11.35 -12.89
C MET A 129 3.66 -10.52 -11.66
N ASN A 130 3.94 -9.21 -11.72
CA ASN A 130 3.83 -8.28 -10.61
C ASN A 130 4.45 -8.83 -9.31
N VAL A 131 5.67 -9.34 -9.41
CA VAL A 131 6.48 -9.83 -8.28
C VAL A 131 7.76 -9.02 -8.19
N ASP A 132 8.32 -8.87 -7.00
CA ASP A 132 9.58 -8.14 -6.86
C ASP A 132 10.75 -8.90 -7.52
N ARG A 133 11.75 -8.15 -8.01
CA ARG A 133 12.92 -8.73 -8.67
C ARG A 133 13.73 -9.65 -7.76
N GLY A 134 13.67 -9.46 -6.43
CA GLY A 134 14.33 -10.35 -5.45
C GLY A 134 13.67 -11.72 -5.41
N THR A 135 12.33 -11.77 -5.41
CA THR A 135 11.54 -13.00 -5.56
C THR A 135 11.86 -13.70 -6.87
N VAL A 136 11.95 -12.95 -7.98
CA VAL A 136 12.33 -13.50 -9.29
C VAL A 136 13.71 -14.16 -9.23
N ARG A 137 14.73 -13.46 -8.69
CA ARG A 137 16.08 -14.01 -8.53
C ARG A 137 16.11 -15.26 -7.66
N LYS A 138 15.37 -15.27 -6.55
CA LYS A 138 15.28 -16.41 -5.64
C LYS A 138 14.62 -17.63 -6.30
N ARG A 139 13.54 -17.42 -7.05
CA ARG A 139 12.86 -18.48 -7.82
C ARG A 139 13.75 -18.99 -8.96
N ARG A 140 14.45 -18.10 -9.68
CA ARG A 140 15.43 -18.44 -10.72
C ARG A 140 16.55 -19.33 -10.15
N ALA A 141 17.15 -18.92 -9.04
CA ALA A 141 18.20 -19.70 -8.37
C ALA A 141 17.74 -21.11 -7.96
N LYS A 142 16.49 -21.24 -7.49
CA LYS A 142 15.90 -22.53 -7.13
C LYS A 142 15.66 -23.44 -8.34
N LEU A 143 15.30 -22.87 -9.49
CA LEU A 143 15.13 -23.59 -10.76
C LEU A 143 16.47 -24.07 -11.32
N THR A 144 17.48 -23.21 -11.34
CA THR A 144 18.81 -23.56 -11.85
C THR A 144 19.59 -24.49 -10.92
N ALA A 145 19.27 -24.53 -9.62
CA ALA A 145 19.89 -25.47 -8.67
C ALA A 145 19.25 -26.87 -8.67
N ARG A 146 18.14 -27.06 -9.41
CA ARG A 146 17.38 -28.33 -9.49
C ARG A 146 17.48 -29.02 -10.85
N GLY A 147 18.12 -28.39 -11.85
CA GLY A 147 18.45 -29.00 -13.14
C GLY A 147 19.92 -29.38 -13.18
#